data_AF-A0A848S1Y1-F1
#
_entry.id   AF-A0A848S1Y1-F1
#
_cell.length_a   1.000
_cell.length_b   1.000
_cell.length_c   1.000
_cell.angle_alpha   90.00
_cell.angle_beta   90.00
_cell.angle_gamma   90.00
#
_symmetry.space_group_name_H-M   'P 1'
#
loop_
_entity.id
_entity.type
_entity.pdbx_description
1 polymer ?
#
loop_
_entity_poly.entity_id
_entity_poly.type
_entity_poly.pdbx_seq_one_letter_code
_entity_poly.pdbx_strand_id
1 'polypeptide(L)'
;MAIAAPRPHGATTRRDVVEAIVGSYLIALHDSARPIVQTPANVAARRKHAREVVIDVLMVLEGQQSVRTEAHTSPRLIGGDFLASGLDAREAMRAAHTLFGIALTELNKHAKWAPTEIAMALNAHILNDVSEIILETISEARTSRQEVVDAARIAGLLSHREVEVFEYITRQASTKEIAQQMGIAEHTVKHHITNIGRKLQASGRRGLLTRARELGLLIATPVAVTGTITAISTLT
;
A
#
# COMPACT_ATOMS: atom_id res chain seq x y z
N MET A 1 -61.64 -11.56 -9.74
CA MET A 1 -60.51 -12.01 -8.88
C MET A 1 -59.43 -10.93 -8.96
N ALA A 2 -59.36 -10.06 -7.94
CA ALA A 2 -58.34 -9.02 -7.89
C ALA A 2 -57.04 -9.64 -7.34
N ILE A 3 -55.98 -9.63 -8.16
CA ILE A 3 -54.64 -10.03 -7.75
C ILE A 3 -54.17 -8.97 -6.75
N ALA A 4 -54.05 -9.36 -5.49
CA ALA A 4 -53.54 -8.50 -4.44
C ALA A 4 -52.12 -8.05 -4.80
N ALA A 5 -51.93 -6.73 -4.92
CA ALA A 5 -50.62 -6.13 -5.06
C ALA A 5 -49.72 -6.56 -3.89
N PRO A 6 -48.44 -6.88 -4.12
CA PRO A 6 -47.53 -7.22 -3.05
C PRO A 6 -47.40 -6.04 -2.08
N ARG A 7 -47.54 -6.32 -0.78
CA ARG A 7 -47.41 -5.34 0.30
C ARG A 7 -46.01 -4.70 0.27
N PRO A 8 -45.87 -3.39 0.57
CA PRO A 8 -44.57 -2.74 0.64
C PRO A 8 -43.72 -3.43 1.71
N HIS A 9 -42.48 -3.81 1.34
CA HIS A 9 -41.50 -4.38 2.25
C HIS A 9 -41.34 -3.45 3.46
N GLY A 10 -41.32 -4.04 4.67
CA GLY A 10 -41.18 -3.31 5.93
C GLY A 10 -39.98 -2.36 5.90
N ALA A 11 -40.12 -1.21 6.55
CA ALA A 11 -39.12 -0.16 6.58
C ALA A 11 -37.73 -0.71 6.95
N THR A 12 -36.82 -0.78 5.98
CA THR A 12 -35.44 -1.21 6.18
C THR A 12 -34.78 -0.26 7.19
N THR A 13 -34.30 -0.78 8.32
CA THR A 13 -33.67 0.04 9.35
C THR A 13 -32.25 0.42 8.93
N ARG A 14 -31.69 1.50 9.52
CA ARG A 14 -30.28 1.90 9.30
C ARG A 14 -29.32 0.72 9.50
N ARG A 15 -29.58 -0.10 10.53
CA ARG A 15 -28.80 -1.30 10.84
C ARG A 15 -28.85 -2.32 9.72
N ASP A 16 -30.02 -2.55 9.12
CA ASP A 16 -30.19 -3.53 8.05
C ASP A 16 -29.41 -3.13 6.79
N VAL A 17 -29.41 -1.83 6.45
CA VAL A 17 -28.64 -1.29 5.32
C VAL A 17 -27.14 -1.51 5.53
N VAL A 18 -26.64 -1.18 6.72
CA VAL A 18 -25.22 -1.36 7.08
C VAL A 18 -24.80 -2.82 6.97
N GLU A 19 -25.56 -3.74 7.57
CA GLU A 19 -25.21 -5.16 7.56
C GLU A 19 -25.32 -5.78 6.16
N ALA A 20 -26.27 -5.34 5.33
CA ALA A 20 -26.40 -5.78 3.94
C ALA A 20 -25.17 -5.39 3.10
N ILE A 21 -24.71 -4.15 3.23
CA ILE A 21 -23.51 -3.66 2.53
C ILE A 21 -22.26 -4.39 3.00
N VAL A 22 -22.05 -4.46 4.32
CA VAL A 22 -20.86 -5.09 4.92
C VAL A 22 -20.83 -6.60 4.61
N GLY A 23 -21.97 -7.28 4.65
CA GLY A 23 -22.07 -8.70 4.27
C GLY A 23 -21.70 -8.93 2.81
N SER A 24 -22.31 -8.17 1.90
CA SER A 24 -22.04 -8.25 0.46
C SER A 24 -20.58 -7.93 0.12
N TYR A 25 -20.00 -6.94 0.82
CA TYR A 25 -18.59 -6.58 0.69
C TYR A 25 -17.66 -7.72 1.04
N LEU A 26 -17.86 -8.37 2.20
CA LEU A 26 -16.98 -9.47 2.61
C LEU A 26 -17.09 -10.70 1.69
N ILE A 27 -18.30 -10.99 1.20
CA ILE A 27 -18.53 -12.04 0.19
C ILE A 27 -17.76 -11.69 -1.10
N ALA A 28 -17.91 -10.47 -1.60
CA ALA A 28 -17.22 -10.04 -2.82
C ALA A 28 -15.69 -10.08 -2.70
N LEU A 29 -15.14 -9.79 -1.52
CA LEU A 29 -13.71 -9.92 -1.28
C LEU A 29 -13.22 -11.38 -1.26
N HIS A 30 -14.09 -12.32 -0.88
CA HIS A 30 -13.80 -13.76 -0.86
C HIS A 30 -13.91 -14.36 -2.27
N ASP A 31 -14.99 -14.05 -2.98
CA ASP A 31 -15.37 -14.68 -4.26
C ASP A 31 -14.70 -14.03 -5.49
N SER A 32 -13.85 -13.01 -5.30
CA SER A 32 -13.18 -12.36 -6.43
C SER A 32 -12.16 -13.27 -7.12
N ALA A 33 -11.93 -13.07 -8.42
CA ALA A 33 -10.95 -13.83 -9.22
C ALA A 33 -9.50 -13.81 -8.67
N ARG A 34 -9.22 -12.90 -7.73
CA ARG A 34 -8.00 -12.85 -6.93
C ARG A 34 -8.41 -12.53 -5.48
N PRO A 35 -8.74 -13.54 -4.67
CA PRO A 35 -9.21 -13.36 -3.31
C PRO A 35 -8.19 -12.58 -2.49
N ILE A 36 -8.66 -11.61 -1.72
CA ILE A 36 -7.79 -10.86 -0.81
C ILE A 36 -7.60 -11.73 0.44
N VAL A 37 -6.36 -12.04 0.85
CA VAL A 37 -6.06 -12.95 1.97
C VAL A 37 -6.94 -12.66 3.19
N GLN A 38 -7.75 -13.64 3.62
CA GLN A 38 -8.82 -13.50 4.61
C GLN A 38 -8.53 -14.31 5.89
N THR A 39 -7.50 -13.96 6.65
CA THR A 39 -7.39 -14.49 8.02
C THR A 39 -8.59 -14.03 8.86
N PRO A 40 -8.98 -14.75 9.92
CA PRO A 40 -10.08 -14.32 10.80
C PRO A 40 -9.89 -12.89 11.34
N ALA A 41 -8.64 -12.52 11.67
CA ALA A 41 -8.28 -11.18 12.11
C ALA A 41 -8.52 -10.12 11.02
N ASN A 42 -8.10 -10.40 9.78
CA ASN A 42 -8.27 -9.48 8.65
C ASN A 42 -9.74 -9.31 8.26
N VAL A 43 -10.54 -10.39 8.34
CA VAL A 43 -11.99 -10.33 8.11
C VAL A 43 -12.66 -9.45 9.17
N ALA A 44 -12.29 -9.59 10.44
CA ALA A 44 -12.82 -8.77 11.52
C ALA A 44 -12.46 -7.28 11.35
N ALA A 45 -11.20 -6.99 11.00
CA ALA A 45 -10.74 -5.62 10.72
C ALA A 45 -11.50 -4.99 9.54
N ARG A 46 -11.64 -5.71 8.42
CA ARG A 46 -12.38 -5.25 7.23
C ARG A 46 -13.85 -5.00 7.50
N ARG A 47 -14.48 -5.89 8.28
CA ARG A 47 -15.86 -5.72 8.73
C ARG A 47 -16.03 -4.44 9.53
N LYS A 48 -15.14 -4.20 10.49
CA LYS A 48 -15.15 -3.00 11.34
C LYS A 48 -15.01 -1.74 10.48
N HIS A 49 -13.98 -1.68 9.64
CA HIS A 49 -13.70 -0.56 8.74
C HIS A 49 -14.88 -0.26 7.80
N ALA A 50 -15.39 -1.27 7.08
CA ALA A 50 -16.52 -1.06 6.16
C ALA A 50 -17.78 -0.58 6.90
N ARG A 51 -18.02 -1.06 8.12
CA ARG A 51 -19.13 -0.61 8.95
C ARG A 51 -18.99 0.86 9.33
N GLU A 52 -17.80 1.29 9.75
CA GLU A 52 -17.51 2.69 10.12
C GLU A 52 -17.75 3.63 8.92
N VAL A 53 -17.18 3.29 7.75
CA VAL A 53 -17.37 4.06 6.51
C VAL A 53 -18.85 4.20 6.14
N VAL A 54 -19.60 3.09 6.15
CA VAL A 54 -21.02 3.12 5.75
C VAL A 54 -21.87 3.90 6.75
N ILE A 55 -21.58 3.81 8.05
CA ILE A 55 -22.26 4.61 9.07
C ILE A 55 -22.02 6.10 8.83
N ASP A 56 -20.78 6.50 8.57
CA ASP A 56 -20.45 7.91 8.33
C ASP A 56 -21.14 8.45 7.07
N VAL A 57 -21.13 7.66 5.99
CA VAL A 57 -21.86 7.97 4.75
C VAL A 57 -23.35 8.16 5.03
N LEU A 58 -23.97 7.26 5.79
CA LEU A 58 -25.39 7.36 6.15
C LEU A 58 -25.68 8.59 7.01
N MET A 59 -24.82 8.93 7.98
CA MET A 59 -24.99 10.14 8.78
C MET A 59 -25.00 11.41 7.92
N VAL A 60 -24.08 11.49 6.95
CA VAL A 60 -24.04 12.62 6.01
C VAL A 60 -25.28 12.67 5.13
N LEU A 61 -25.69 11.53 4.57
CA LEU A 61 -26.89 11.43 3.74
C LEU A 61 -28.18 11.75 4.50
N GLU A 62 -28.21 11.54 5.82
CA GLU A 62 -29.33 11.90 6.68
C GLU A 62 -29.31 13.38 7.11
N GLY A 63 -28.38 14.17 6.57
CA GLY A 63 -28.26 15.61 6.88
C GLY A 63 -27.72 15.87 8.28
N GLN A 64 -27.18 14.86 8.95
CA GLN A 64 -26.53 15.04 10.24
C GLN A 64 -25.07 15.47 9.99
N GLN A 65 -24.60 16.48 10.74
CA GLN A 65 -23.15 16.67 10.87
C GLN A 65 -22.60 15.40 11.52
N SER A 66 -21.59 14.78 10.89
CA SER A 66 -20.86 13.67 11.49
C SER A 66 -20.42 14.11 12.89
N VAL A 67 -20.99 13.50 13.94
CA VAL A 67 -20.62 13.75 15.33
C VAL A 67 -19.26 13.10 15.53
N ARG A 68 -18.24 13.83 15.10
CA ARG A 68 -16.83 13.47 15.24
C ARG A 68 -16.49 13.52 16.72
N THR A 69 -16.74 12.44 17.44
CA THR A 69 -16.28 12.28 18.81
C THR A 69 -14.77 12.13 18.72
N GLU A 70 -14.05 13.13 19.22
CA GLU A 70 -12.60 13.37 19.08
C GLU A 70 -11.69 12.17 19.44
N ALA A 71 -12.24 11.12 20.06
CA ALA A 71 -11.52 9.90 20.42
C ALA A 71 -11.25 8.94 19.24
N HIS A 72 -11.98 9.01 18.12
CA HIS A 72 -11.85 8.05 17.00
C HIS A 72 -11.77 8.66 15.59
N THR A 73 -11.83 9.99 15.46
CA THR A 73 -11.86 10.65 14.15
C THR A 73 -10.53 11.27 13.77
N SER A 74 -9.62 10.44 13.29
CA SER A 74 -8.64 10.87 12.29
C SER A 74 -8.73 9.90 11.12
N PRO A 75 -8.86 10.38 9.86
CA PRO A 75 -8.73 9.52 8.67
C PRO A 75 -7.49 8.61 8.74
N ARG A 76 -6.43 9.10 9.40
CA ARG A 76 -5.18 8.41 9.77
C ARG A 76 -5.33 7.07 10.49
N LEU A 77 -6.42 6.83 11.23
CA LEU A 77 -6.61 5.61 12.04
C LEU A 77 -7.33 4.51 11.27
N ILE A 78 -8.14 4.88 10.27
CA ILE A 78 -9.01 3.97 9.52
C ILE A 78 -8.23 3.27 8.40
N GLY A 79 -7.34 3.99 7.69
CA GLY A 79 -6.41 3.41 6.71
C GLY A 79 -5.22 2.69 7.36
N GLY A 80 -4.74 3.21 8.50
CA GLY A 80 -3.62 2.62 9.25
C GLY A 80 -3.89 1.20 9.77
N ASP A 81 -5.04 0.96 10.41
CA ASP A 81 -5.44 -0.39 10.87
C ASP A 81 -5.68 -1.34 9.68
N PHE A 82 -6.12 -0.80 8.54
CA PHE A 82 -6.41 -1.54 7.32
C PHE A 82 -5.13 -2.02 6.62
N LEU A 83 -4.10 -1.17 6.52
CA LEU A 83 -2.79 -1.53 5.99
C LEU A 83 -1.98 -2.40 6.97
N ALA A 84 -2.11 -2.15 8.28
CA ALA A 84 -1.54 -3.00 9.34
C ALA A 84 -2.08 -4.45 9.34
N SER A 85 -3.17 -4.73 8.63
CA SER A 85 -3.70 -6.09 8.43
C SER A 85 -2.91 -6.93 7.40
N GLY A 86 -1.81 -6.40 6.85
CA GLY A 86 -0.92 -7.10 5.92
C GLY A 86 -1.40 -7.07 4.47
N LEU A 87 -2.25 -6.10 4.13
CA LEU A 87 -2.72 -5.81 2.77
C LEU A 87 -1.65 -5.01 2.02
N ASP A 88 -1.38 -5.37 0.76
CA ASP A 88 -0.64 -4.46 -0.10
C ASP A 88 -1.55 -3.31 -0.59
N ALA A 89 -0.94 -2.21 -1.02
CA ALA A 89 -1.61 -1.05 -1.58
C ALA A 89 -2.64 -1.33 -2.69
N ARG A 90 -2.36 -2.31 -3.55
CA ARG A 90 -3.22 -2.65 -4.69
C ARG A 90 -4.45 -3.40 -4.20
N GLU A 91 -4.28 -4.31 -3.25
CA GLU A 91 -5.38 -5.01 -2.60
C GLU A 91 -6.24 -4.05 -1.80
N ALA A 92 -5.62 -3.10 -1.09
CA ALA A 92 -6.30 -2.04 -0.36
C ALA A 92 -7.18 -1.18 -1.30
N MET A 93 -6.63 -0.74 -2.44
CA MET A 93 -7.36 -0.01 -3.48
C MET A 93 -8.53 -0.82 -4.07
N ARG A 94 -8.31 -2.12 -4.32
CA ARG A 94 -9.36 -3.01 -4.83
C ARG A 94 -10.50 -3.17 -3.84
N ALA A 95 -10.18 -3.31 -2.55
CA ALA A 95 -11.17 -3.42 -1.50
C ALA A 95 -11.99 -2.13 -1.35
N ALA A 96 -11.35 -0.96 -1.39
CA ALA A 96 -12.02 0.34 -1.39
C ALA A 96 -12.99 0.49 -2.58
N HIS A 97 -12.55 0.16 -3.80
CA HIS A 97 -13.42 0.15 -4.98
C HIS A 97 -14.59 -0.83 -4.86
N THR A 98 -14.36 -2.00 -4.28
CA THR A 98 -15.39 -3.02 -4.09
C THR A 98 -16.46 -2.52 -3.10
N LEU A 99 -16.04 -1.95 -1.97
CA LEU A 99 -16.95 -1.34 -1.01
C LEU A 99 -17.74 -0.20 -1.63
N PHE A 100 -17.09 0.68 -2.40
CA PHE A 100 -17.75 1.78 -3.10
C PHE A 100 -18.87 1.28 -4.02
N GLY A 101 -18.58 0.31 -4.89
CA GLY A 101 -19.56 -0.21 -5.85
C GLY A 101 -20.75 -0.87 -5.17
N ILE A 102 -20.50 -1.65 -4.12
CA ILE A 102 -21.56 -2.33 -3.34
C ILE A 102 -22.40 -1.32 -2.57
N ALA A 103 -21.75 -0.38 -1.87
CA ALA A 103 -22.45 0.64 -1.10
C ALA A 103 -23.28 1.55 -2.01
N LEU A 104 -22.74 1.97 -3.16
CA LEU A 104 -23.50 2.76 -4.15
C LEU A 104 -24.73 1.99 -4.63
N THR A 105 -24.55 0.72 -5.00
CA THR A 105 -25.65 -0.13 -5.50
C THR A 105 -26.73 -0.33 -4.45
N GLU A 106 -26.37 -0.65 -3.21
CA GLU A 106 -27.33 -0.86 -2.14
C GLU A 106 -28.03 0.43 -1.70
N LEU A 107 -27.29 1.51 -1.48
CA LEU A 107 -27.87 2.80 -1.10
C LEU A 107 -28.81 3.33 -2.17
N ASN A 108 -28.51 3.09 -3.45
CA ASN A 108 -29.36 3.52 -4.56
C ASN A 108 -30.70 2.74 -4.64
N LYS A 109 -30.84 1.60 -3.96
CA LYS A 109 -32.16 0.94 -3.81
C LYS A 109 -33.09 1.74 -2.91
N HIS A 110 -32.53 2.60 -2.05
CA HIS A 110 -33.30 3.49 -1.20
C HIS A 110 -33.55 4.80 -1.95
N ALA A 111 -34.77 4.97 -2.47
CA ALA A 111 -35.20 6.17 -3.21
C ALA A 111 -35.20 7.48 -2.38
N LYS A 112 -34.72 7.44 -1.14
CA LYS A 112 -34.62 8.58 -0.22
C LYS A 112 -33.55 9.59 -0.64
N TRP A 113 -32.48 9.13 -1.29
CA TRP A 113 -31.33 9.96 -1.65
C TRP A 113 -31.11 9.98 -3.15
N ALA A 114 -30.67 11.12 -3.69
CA ALA A 114 -30.30 11.19 -5.09
C ALA A 114 -29.01 10.39 -5.34
N PRO A 115 -28.86 9.71 -6.50
CA PRO A 115 -27.63 8.97 -6.82
C PRO A 115 -26.35 9.80 -6.70
N THR A 116 -26.44 11.10 -7.02
CA THR A 116 -25.33 12.06 -6.91
C THR A 116 -24.94 12.34 -5.46
N GLU A 117 -25.90 12.44 -4.55
CA GLU A 117 -25.64 12.65 -3.11
C GLU A 117 -24.94 11.44 -2.51
N ILE A 118 -25.43 10.24 -2.86
CA ILE A 118 -24.81 8.96 -2.46
C ILE A 118 -23.36 8.91 -2.96
N ALA A 119 -23.13 9.17 -4.25
CA ALA A 119 -21.81 9.15 -4.84
C ALA A 119 -20.86 10.18 -4.20
N MET A 120 -21.35 11.39 -3.90
CA MET A 120 -20.57 12.43 -3.22
C MET A 120 -20.20 12.03 -1.79
N ALA A 121 -21.16 11.51 -1.01
CA ALA A 121 -20.92 11.06 0.35
C ALA A 121 -19.92 9.89 0.39
N LEU A 122 -20.06 8.91 -0.51
CA LEU A 122 -19.12 7.80 -0.65
C LEU A 122 -17.73 8.29 -1.06
N ASN A 123 -17.63 9.16 -2.07
CA ASN A 123 -16.35 9.73 -2.50
C ASN A 123 -15.66 10.47 -1.36
N ALA A 124 -16.39 11.27 -0.59
CA ALA A 124 -15.83 12.03 0.52
C ALA A 124 -15.25 11.13 1.64
N HIS A 125 -15.74 9.90 1.81
CA HIS A 125 -15.23 9.00 2.86
C HIS A 125 -14.21 8.00 2.31
N ILE A 126 -14.53 7.34 1.19
CA ILE A 126 -13.68 6.31 0.59
C ILE A 126 -12.43 6.92 -0.08
N LEU A 127 -12.50 8.10 -0.72
CA LEU A 127 -11.30 8.72 -1.30
C LEU A 127 -10.34 9.29 -0.24
N ASN A 128 -10.86 9.65 0.94
CA ASN A 128 -10.02 10.06 2.05
C ASN A 128 -9.20 8.87 2.57
N ASP A 129 -9.77 7.66 2.59
CA ASP A 129 -9.05 6.43 2.92
C ASP A 129 -8.03 6.05 1.81
N VAL A 130 -8.40 6.23 0.54
CA VAL A 130 -7.53 5.93 -0.61
C VAL A 130 -6.33 6.88 -0.73
N SER A 131 -6.48 8.15 -0.32
CA SER A 131 -5.39 9.12 -0.37
C SER A 131 -4.22 8.73 0.56
N GLU A 132 -4.52 8.09 1.69
CA GLU A 132 -3.53 7.55 2.61
C GLU A 132 -2.82 6.32 2.01
N ILE A 133 -3.59 5.39 1.43
CA ILE A 133 -3.05 4.24 0.70
C ILE A 133 -2.10 4.73 -0.40
N ILE A 134 -2.47 5.74 -1.20
CA ILE A 134 -1.62 6.28 -2.26
C ILE A 134 -0.31 6.87 -1.71
N LEU A 135 -0.35 7.61 -0.60
CA LEU A 135 0.85 8.19 0.00
C LEU A 135 1.76 7.11 0.60
N GLU A 136 1.19 6.09 1.24
CA GLU A 136 1.91 4.93 1.75
C GLU A 136 2.48 4.10 0.61
N THR A 137 1.72 3.82 -0.44
CA THR A 137 2.18 3.15 -1.67
C THR A 137 3.32 3.92 -2.34
N ILE A 138 3.21 5.25 -2.43
CA ILE A 138 4.26 6.09 -3.00
C ILE A 138 5.49 6.07 -2.10
N SER A 139 5.32 6.09 -0.79
CA SER A 139 6.40 5.98 0.20
C SER A 139 7.08 4.61 0.15
N GLU A 140 6.30 3.53 0.10
CA GLU A 140 6.73 2.14 -0.04
C GLU A 140 7.36 1.90 -1.41
N ALA A 141 6.83 2.45 -2.50
CA ALA A 141 7.45 2.37 -3.83
C ALA A 141 8.72 3.22 -3.94
N ARG A 142 8.81 4.32 -3.17
CA ARG A 142 10.05 5.08 -2.99
C ARG A 142 11.08 4.31 -2.16
N THR A 143 10.63 3.55 -1.16
CA THR A 143 11.47 2.77 -0.25
C THR A 143 11.87 1.40 -0.83
N SER A 144 11.01 0.81 -1.65
CA SER A 144 11.16 -0.47 -2.37
C SER A 144 11.79 -0.31 -3.75
N ARG A 145 12.30 0.90 -4.05
CA ARG A 145 13.02 1.18 -5.28
C ARG A 145 14.32 0.39 -5.23
N GLN A 146 14.37 -0.72 -5.95
CA GLN A 146 15.60 -1.49 -6.13
C GLN A 146 16.54 -0.62 -6.97
N GLU A 147 17.39 0.14 -6.29
CA GLU A 147 18.41 0.96 -6.92
C GLU A 147 19.45 0.03 -7.54
N VAL A 148 19.56 0.06 -8.86
CA VAL A 148 20.55 -0.72 -9.60
C VAL A 148 21.84 0.09 -9.62
N VAL A 149 22.96 -0.57 -9.37
CA VAL A 149 24.28 0.06 -9.49
C VAL A 149 24.58 0.29 -10.97
N ASP A 150 24.89 1.53 -11.34
CA ASP A 150 25.43 1.82 -12.67
C ASP A 150 26.86 1.28 -12.76
N ALA A 151 26.99 0.05 -13.24
CA ALA A 151 28.25 -0.68 -13.32
C ALA A 151 29.32 0.08 -14.13
N ALA A 152 28.92 0.78 -15.19
CA ALA A 152 29.84 1.54 -16.04
C ALA A 152 30.40 2.76 -15.30
N ARG A 153 29.53 3.49 -14.61
CA ARG A 153 29.92 4.70 -13.88
C ARG A 153 30.69 4.39 -12.60
N ILE A 154 30.32 3.31 -11.91
CA ILE A 154 30.98 2.91 -10.66
C ILE A 154 32.38 2.32 -10.91
N ALA A 155 32.59 1.58 -12.02
CA ALA A 155 33.89 1.03 -12.37
C ALA A 155 34.94 2.11 -12.68
N GLY A 156 34.52 3.33 -13.03
CA GLY A 156 35.41 4.48 -13.20
C GLY A 156 35.84 5.14 -11.87
N LEU A 157 35.19 4.81 -10.75
CA LEU A 157 35.42 5.45 -9.45
C LEU A 157 35.95 4.48 -8.38
N LEU A 158 35.50 3.23 -8.41
CA LEU A 158 35.83 2.19 -7.44
C LEU A 158 36.60 1.05 -8.11
N SER A 159 37.44 0.37 -7.34
CA SER A 159 38.09 -0.87 -7.80
C SER A 159 37.07 -2.02 -7.85
N HIS A 160 37.38 -3.09 -8.57
CA HIS A 160 36.47 -4.25 -8.68
C HIS A 160 36.02 -4.79 -7.32
N ARG A 161 36.95 -4.94 -6.37
CA ARG A 161 36.64 -5.39 -4.99
C ARG A 161 35.82 -4.39 -4.19
N GLU A 162 36.01 -3.10 -4.43
CA GLU A 162 35.19 -2.07 -3.81
C GLU A 162 33.78 -2.01 -4.40
N VAL A 163 33.62 -2.32 -5.70
CA VAL A 163 32.31 -2.47 -6.34
C VAL A 163 31.56 -3.65 -5.74
N GLU A 164 32.20 -4.82 -5.60
CA GLU A 164 31.61 -6.00 -4.94
C GLU A 164 31.11 -5.65 -3.52
N VAL A 165 31.96 -5.01 -2.70
CA VAL A 165 31.57 -4.57 -1.35
C VAL A 165 30.44 -3.55 -1.42
N PHE A 166 30.48 -2.59 -2.34
CA PHE A 166 29.46 -1.56 -2.49
C PHE A 166 28.09 -2.13 -2.89
N GLU A 167 28.04 -3.15 -3.75
CA GLU A 167 26.80 -3.85 -4.10
C GLU A 167 26.15 -4.54 -2.89
N TYR A 168 26.93 -5.12 -1.99
CA TYR A 168 26.37 -5.60 -0.73
C TYR A 168 25.94 -4.46 0.19
N ILE A 169 26.60 -3.29 0.10
CA ILE A 169 26.21 -2.10 0.86
C ILE A 169 24.79 -1.65 0.48
N THR A 170 24.48 -1.59 -0.81
CA THR A 170 23.16 -1.17 -1.34
C THR A 170 22.05 -2.12 -0.94
N ARG A 171 22.36 -3.41 -0.78
CA ARG A 171 21.45 -4.45 -0.25
C ARG A 171 21.32 -4.46 1.28
N GLN A 172 21.89 -3.47 1.96
CA GLN A 172 21.86 -3.33 3.42
C GLN A 172 22.56 -4.47 4.21
N ALA A 173 23.39 -5.30 3.56
CA ALA A 173 24.12 -6.39 4.23
C ALA A 173 25.15 -5.89 5.25
N SER A 174 25.14 -6.41 6.47
CA SER A 174 26.09 -6.11 7.53
C SER A 174 27.54 -6.47 7.15
N THR A 175 28.53 -5.87 7.81
CA THR A 175 29.95 -6.19 7.60
C THR A 175 30.25 -7.69 7.72
N LYS A 176 29.58 -8.35 8.67
CA LYS A 176 29.69 -9.80 8.88
C LYS A 176 29.14 -10.60 7.70
N GLU A 177 27.96 -10.23 7.20
CA GLU A 177 27.37 -10.88 6.02
C GLU A 177 28.24 -10.66 4.78
N ILE A 178 28.76 -9.45 4.57
CA ILE A 178 29.67 -9.18 3.45
C ILE A 178 30.94 -10.04 3.55
N ALA A 179 31.54 -10.10 4.73
CA ALA A 179 32.73 -10.91 4.99
C ALA A 179 32.49 -12.39 4.66
N GLN A 180 31.34 -12.92 5.11
CA GLN A 180 30.93 -14.29 4.84
C GLN A 180 30.69 -14.55 3.34
N GLN A 181 29.98 -13.65 2.66
CA GLN A 181 29.67 -13.79 1.23
C GLN A 181 30.91 -13.68 0.34
N MET A 182 31.87 -12.84 0.71
CA MET A 182 33.11 -12.62 -0.05
C MET A 182 34.26 -13.56 0.38
N GLY A 183 34.10 -14.34 1.45
CA GLY A 183 35.15 -15.22 1.96
C GLY A 183 36.37 -14.46 2.51
N ILE A 184 36.17 -13.26 3.08
CA ILE A 184 37.23 -12.41 3.63
C ILE A 184 36.94 -12.04 5.09
N ALA A 185 37.92 -11.47 5.79
CA ALA A 185 37.72 -11.07 7.18
C ALA A 185 36.93 -9.75 7.30
N GLU A 186 36.14 -9.60 8.39
CA GLU A 186 35.36 -8.37 8.64
C GLU A 186 36.20 -7.09 8.68
N HIS A 187 37.44 -7.17 9.16
CA HIS A 187 38.35 -6.01 9.18
C HIS A 187 38.73 -5.57 7.75
N THR A 188 38.86 -6.52 6.82
CA THR A 188 39.11 -6.25 5.39
C THR A 188 37.91 -5.58 4.74
N VAL A 189 36.69 -6.03 5.07
CA VAL A 189 35.45 -5.35 4.63
C VAL A 189 35.39 -3.92 5.14
N LYS A 190 35.68 -3.68 6.44
CA LYS A 190 35.73 -2.32 7.00
C LYS A 190 36.76 -1.44 6.28
N HIS A 191 37.92 -2.01 5.91
CA HIS A 191 38.93 -1.31 5.13
C HIS A 191 38.40 -0.90 3.75
N HIS A 192 37.71 -1.81 3.04
CA HIS A 192 37.05 -1.48 1.77
C HIS A 192 35.99 -0.38 1.94
N ILE A 193 35.12 -0.47 2.95
CA ILE A 193 34.11 0.57 3.24
C ILE A 193 34.74 1.95 3.45
N THR A 194 35.85 2.01 4.20
CA THR A 194 36.61 3.27 4.41
C THR A 194 37.20 3.81 3.11
N ASN A 195 37.77 2.96 2.27
CA ASN A 195 38.34 3.36 0.98
C ASN A 195 37.27 3.87 0.02
N ILE A 196 36.11 3.20 -0.04
CA ILE A 196 34.93 3.66 -0.79
C ILE A 196 34.50 5.03 -0.24
N GLY A 197 34.42 5.19 1.07
CA GLY A 197 34.05 6.45 1.72
C GLY A 197 34.98 7.59 1.30
N ARG A 198 36.29 7.35 1.30
CA ARG A 198 37.29 8.32 0.83
C ARG A 198 37.11 8.68 -0.65
N LYS A 199 36.85 7.69 -1.50
CA LYS A 199 36.67 7.89 -2.96
C LYS A 199 35.38 8.63 -3.30
N LEU A 200 34.30 8.34 -2.59
CA LEU A 200 33.02 9.02 -2.76
C LEU A 200 32.94 10.34 -1.98
N GLN A 201 33.90 10.63 -1.10
CA GLN A 201 33.88 11.75 -0.14
C GLN A 201 32.69 11.69 0.82
N ALA A 202 32.45 10.51 1.37
CA ALA A 202 31.33 10.24 2.27
C ALA A 202 31.78 9.52 3.54
N SER A 203 31.10 9.82 4.64
CA SER A 203 31.33 9.17 5.94
C SER A 203 30.17 8.27 6.31
N GLY A 204 30.50 7.08 6.81
CA GLY A 204 29.52 6.10 7.24
C GLY A 204 28.68 5.51 6.10
N ARG A 205 27.97 4.43 6.43
CA ARG A 205 27.20 3.65 5.44
C ARG A 205 26.05 4.43 4.81
N ARG A 206 25.35 5.26 5.62
CA ARG A 206 24.27 6.13 5.12
C ARG A 206 24.82 7.22 4.20
N GLY A 207 25.92 7.87 4.58
CA GLY A 207 26.55 8.90 3.76
C GLY A 207 27.02 8.36 2.41
N LEU A 208 27.59 7.14 2.40
CA LEU A 208 27.96 6.45 1.16
C LEU A 208 26.80 6.31 0.18
N LEU A 209 25.65 5.84 0.66
CA LEU A 209 24.45 5.67 -0.18
C LEU A 209 23.88 7.00 -0.65
N THR A 210 23.81 8.01 0.23
CA THR A 210 23.38 9.37 -0.15
C THR A 210 24.26 9.92 -1.25
N ARG A 211 25.58 9.83 -1.08
CA ARG A 211 26.54 10.39 -2.03
C ARG A 211 26.55 9.65 -3.35
N ALA A 212 26.35 8.34 -3.33
CA ALA A 212 26.20 7.55 -4.54
C ALA A 212 24.95 7.92 -5.36
N ARG A 213 23.83 8.29 -4.70
CA ARG A 213 22.65 8.85 -5.40
C ARG A 213 22.95 10.20 -6.04
N GLU A 214 23.59 11.10 -5.32
CA GLU A 214 23.98 12.43 -5.84
C GLU A 214 24.91 12.34 -7.05
N LEU A 215 25.83 11.37 -7.03
CA LEU A 215 26.75 11.11 -8.14
C LEU A 215 26.10 10.33 -9.29
N GLY A 216 24.84 9.92 -9.16
CA GLY A 216 24.13 9.11 -10.16
C GLY A 216 24.67 7.70 -10.32
N LEU A 217 25.31 7.14 -9.28
CA LEU A 217 25.81 5.75 -9.25
C LEU A 217 24.71 4.74 -8.92
N LEU A 218 23.63 5.21 -8.32
CA LEU A 218 22.44 4.43 -7.99
C LEU A 218 21.30 4.88 -8.89
N ILE A 219 20.90 4.01 -9.81
CA ILE A 219 19.80 4.27 -10.73
C ILE A 219 18.54 3.69 -10.13
N ALA A 220 17.65 4.60 -9.78
CA ALA A 220 16.29 4.30 -9.42
C ALA A 220 15.51 3.80 -10.64
N THR A 221 15.40 2.48 -10.81
CA THR A 221 14.54 1.93 -11.86
C THR A 221 13.10 1.79 -11.34
N PRO A 222 12.07 2.22 -12.11
CA PRO A 222 10.71 1.80 -11.85
C PRO A 222 10.65 0.26 -11.94
N VAL A 223 10.02 -0.39 -10.97
CA VAL A 223 9.87 -1.86 -10.84
C VAL A 223 9.38 -2.54 -12.14
N ALA A 224 8.75 -1.79 -13.04
CA ALA A 224 8.36 -2.24 -14.37
C ALA A 224 9.52 -2.69 -15.30
N VAL A 225 10.78 -2.32 -14.99
CA VAL A 225 11.94 -2.59 -15.86
C VAL A 225 12.77 -3.80 -15.42
N THR A 226 12.66 -4.24 -14.16
CA THR A 226 13.48 -5.33 -13.61
C THR A 226 13.17 -6.67 -14.26
N GLY A 227 11.91 -6.92 -14.66
CA GLY A 227 11.51 -8.14 -15.35
C GLY A 227 12.11 -8.30 -16.76
N THR A 228 12.52 -7.21 -17.41
CA THR A 228 13.10 -7.25 -18.76
C THR A 228 14.63 -7.40 -18.77
N ILE A 229 15.33 -6.94 -17.72
CA ILE A 229 16.81 -6.96 -17.73
C ILE A 229 17.35 -8.34 -17.33
N THR A 230 16.72 -9.03 -16.37
CA THR A 230 17.18 -10.39 -15.97
C THR A 230 16.96 -11.44 -17.06
N ALA A 231 16.00 -11.24 -17.97
CA ALA A 231 15.73 -12.15 -19.08
C ALA A 231 16.77 -12.03 -20.23
N ILE A 232 17.52 -10.94 -20.31
CA ILE A 232 18.50 -10.71 -21.39
C ILE A 232 19.89 -11.25 -21.02
N SER A 233 20.27 -11.25 -19.74
CA SER A 233 21.58 -11.76 -19.29
C SER A 233 21.69 -13.29 -19.23
N THR A 234 20.59 -14.04 -19.35
CA THR A 234 20.59 -15.51 -19.38
C THR A 234 20.54 -16.09 -20.80
N LEU A 235 20.59 -15.23 -21.83
CA LEU A 235 20.51 -15.62 -23.24
C LEU A 235 21.81 -15.36 -24.05
N THR A 236 22.94 -15.18 -23.38
CA THR A 236 24.28 -15.13 -24.00
C THR A 236 25.26 -15.96 -23.20
#